data_AF-A0AAY4CMY0-F1
#
_entry.id   AF-A0AAY4CMY0-F1
#
_cell.length_a   1.000
_cell.length_b   1.000
_cell.length_c   1.000
_cell.angle_alpha   90.00
_cell.angle_beta   90.00
_cell.angle_gamma   90.00
#
_symmetry.space_group_name_H-M   'P 1'
#
loop_
_entity.id
_entity.type
_entity.pdbx_description
1 polymer ?
#
loop_
_entity_poly.entity_id
_entity_poly.type
_entity_poly.pdbx_seq_one_letter_code
_entity_poly.pdbx_strand_id
1 'polypeptide(L)'
;FRNLYLLGLPRSVIHSWTGLYTASTGIKDLPEFVGVNFLDDEVTGYFDSKNNQFEIRQDWVKELGEKYVEDQTKSFRDFTWKFKENLKMIMTEFYQTGDQGVHTLQQMYGCKFDDETGATDGYSQFGYDGADFIRLDLKNTYWVAAKPEAEIIKQKWNGGEAKYWKIYLEQDCVYWLKKYVMYGKISLDRKVPPQVSLLQTDPSSPVVCHVTGFYPDKVMISWQKDGQDLHEDVDVGETLPNHDRTFQKRAELKVTPEEWKKNQFTCVVEHKSGDPIHMILNEEKIRTNSAGTGASSMVAIPGIIAGLVVAALCLIAVVVGVVMVVKRRSGERCSKQHQ
;
A
#
# COMPACT_ATOMS: atom_id res chain seq x y z
N PHE A 1 41.10 20.09 22.86
CA PHE A 1 39.75 19.96 22.27
C PHE A 1 39.72 20.64 20.92
N ARG A 2 40.11 19.92 19.86
CA ARG A 2 39.95 20.35 18.46
C ARG A 2 39.19 19.24 17.75
N ASN A 3 38.04 19.62 17.20
CA ASN A 3 37.15 18.79 16.40
C ASN A 3 37.90 18.06 15.30
N LEU A 4 37.90 16.72 15.35
CA LEU A 4 38.08 15.89 14.17
C LEU A 4 36.67 15.56 13.67
N TYR A 5 36.23 16.24 12.62
CA TYR A 5 35.19 15.73 11.75
C TYR A 5 35.75 14.45 11.11
N LEU A 6 35.47 13.30 11.72
CA LEU A 6 35.50 12.04 10.99
C LEU A 6 34.39 12.15 9.97
N LEU A 7 34.77 12.39 8.71
CA LEU A 7 33.95 12.08 7.55
C LEU A 7 33.51 10.63 7.74
N GLY A 8 32.25 10.43 8.14
CA GLY A 8 31.64 9.13 8.21
C GLY A 8 31.62 8.58 6.79
N LEU A 9 32.56 7.69 6.48
CA LEU A 9 32.34 6.74 5.40
C LEU A 9 30.97 6.10 5.67
N PRO A 10 30.11 5.93 4.65
CA PRO A 10 28.93 5.11 4.83
C PRO A 10 29.39 3.77 5.43
N ARG A 11 28.68 3.34 6.47
CA ARG A 11 28.90 2.02 7.06
C ARG A 11 28.15 1.07 6.14
N SER A 12 28.84 0.14 5.49
CA SER A 12 28.23 -1.00 4.81
C SER A 12 27.10 -1.57 5.66
N VAL A 13 25.89 -1.60 5.08
CA VAL A 13 24.72 -2.22 5.70
C VAL A 13 24.47 -3.54 4.98
N ILE A 14 24.69 -4.63 5.70
CA ILE A 14 24.34 -5.95 5.20
C ILE A 14 22.85 -6.14 5.43
N HIS A 15 22.11 -6.26 4.34
CA HIS A 15 20.70 -6.60 4.37
C HIS A 15 20.49 -8.11 4.24
N SER A 16 19.43 -8.62 4.85
CA SER A 16 19.12 -10.05 4.84
C SER A 16 17.61 -10.31 4.73
N TRP A 17 17.25 -11.34 3.97
CA TRP A 17 15.91 -11.90 3.96
C TRP A 17 15.98 -13.34 4.42
N THR A 18 15.08 -13.72 5.36
CA THR A 18 15.02 -15.07 5.92
C THR A 18 13.60 -15.60 5.95
N GLY A 19 13.39 -16.83 5.47
CA GLY A 19 12.19 -17.62 5.71
C GLY A 19 12.42 -18.63 6.83
N LEU A 20 11.53 -18.66 7.82
CA LEU A 20 11.47 -19.69 8.88
C LEU A 20 10.18 -20.48 8.75
N TYR A 21 10.28 -21.69 8.19
CA TYR A 21 9.12 -22.52 7.86
C TYR A 21 9.13 -23.78 8.71
N THR A 22 7.97 -24.18 9.21
CA THR A 22 7.80 -25.34 10.08
C THR A 22 6.59 -26.14 9.64
N ALA A 23 6.78 -27.44 9.44
CA ALA A 23 5.69 -28.39 9.33
C ALA A 23 5.70 -29.36 10.52
N SER A 24 4.52 -29.81 10.93
CA SER A 24 4.35 -30.75 12.03
C SER A 24 3.28 -31.80 11.76
N THR A 25 3.41 -32.97 12.38
CA THR A 25 2.39 -34.03 12.37
C THR A 25 1.67 -34.15 13.71
N GLY A 26 0.42 -34.62 13.67
CA GLY A 26 -0.23 -35.20 14.85
C GLY A 26 -0.73 -34.23 15.92
N ILE A 27 -0.73 -32.91 15.68
CA ILE A 27 -1.24 -31.92 16.66
C ILE A 27 -2.54 -31.29 16.15
N LYS A 28 -3.67 -31.71 16.73
CA LYS A 28 -5.03 -31.31 16.32
C LYS A 28 -5.25 -29.79 16.31
N ASP A 29 -4.63 -29.07 17.24
CA ASP A 29 -4.86 -27.63 17.44
C ASP A 29 -3.79 -26.73 16.80
N LEU A 30 -2.75 -27.29 16.17
CA LEU A 30 -1.76 -26.50 15.43
C LEU A 30 -1.96 -26.59 13.91
N PRO A 31 -1.57 -25.56 13.15
CA PRO A 31 -1.46 -25.67 11.70
C PRO A 31 -0.47 -26.77 11.30
N GLU A 32 -0.76 -27.50 10.23
CA GLU A 32 0.18 -28.47 9.64
C GLU A 32 1.45 -27.78 9.13
N PHE A 33 1.34 -26.52 8.73
CA PHE A 33 2.45 -25.69 8.26
C PHE A 33 2.30 -24.23 8.73
N VAL A 34 3.42 -23.65 9.14
CA VAL A 34 3.57 -22.22 9.46
C VAL A 34 4.81 -21.69 8.75
N GLY A 35 4.71 -20.51 8.16
CA GLY A 35 5.84 -19.81 7.55
C GLY A 35 5.91 -18.35 7.98
N VAL A 36 7.11 -17.90 8.35
CA VAL A 36 7.38 -16.52 8.76
C VAL A 36 8.53 -15.96 7.94
N ASN A 37 8.34 -14.76 7.40
CA ASN A 37 9.35 -14.07 6.60
C ASN A 37 9.93 -12.89 7.36
N PHE A 38 11.25 -12.71 7.28
CA PHE A 38 12.01 -11.66 7.93
C PHE A 38 12.76 -10.82 6.90
N LEU A 39 12.81 -9.51 7.13
CA LEU A 39 13.74 -8.59 6.48
C LEU A 39 14.53 -7.90 7.61
N ASP A 40 15.84 -8.04 7.63
CA ASP A 40 16.72 -7.46 8.68
C ASP A 40 16.21 -7.73 10.09
N ASP A 41 15.86 -8.99 10.36
CA ASP A 41 15.31 -9.51 11.62
C ASP A 41 13.91 -8.99 12.00
N GLU A 42 13.27 -8.18 11.16
CA GLU A 42 11.87 -7.77 11.35
C GLU A 42 10.91 -8.71 10.61
N VAL A 43 9.84 -9.15 11.29
CA VAL A 43 8.79 -9.95 10.68
C VAL A 43 8.03 -9.11 9.66
N THR A 44 8.00 -9.58 8.41
CA THR A 44 7.34 -8.91 7.27
C THR A 44 6.09 -9.61 6.80
N GLY A 45 6.00 -10.92 7.05
CA GLY A 45 4.91 -11.75 6.58
C GLY A 45 4.73 -13.00 7.42
N TYR A 46 3.50 -13.47 7.47
CA TYR A 46 3.10 -14.67 8.20
C TYR A 46 2.12 -15.48 7.34
N PHE A 47 2.21 -16.81 7.43
CA PHE A 47 1.25 -17.73 6.84
C PHE A 47 1.06 -18.92 7.78
N ASP A 48 -0.17 -19.39 7.92
CA ASP A 48 -0.43 -20.72 8.44
C ASP A 48 -1.46 -21.47 7.60
N SER A 49 -1.38 -22.80 7.65
CA SER A 49 -2.19 -23.68 6.82
C SER A 49 -3.66 -23.73 7.25
N LYS A 50 -4.06 -23.16 8.39
CA LYS A 50 -5.47 -23.08 8.81
C LYS A 50 -6.17 -21.89 8.16
N ASN A 51 -5.53 -20.73 8.20
CA ASN A 51 -6.03 -19.51 7.56
C ASN A 51 -5.81 -19.54 6.04
N ASN A 52 -4.75 -20.23 5.60
CA ASN A 52 -4.44 -20.49 4.19
C ASN A 52 -4.32 -19.20 3.35
N GLN A 53 -3.84 -18.13 3.97
CA GLN A 53 -3.70 -16.78 3.41
C GLN A 53 -2.40 -16.15 3.91
N PHE A 54 -1.65 -15.50 3.03
CA PHE A 54 -0.48 -14.73 3.44
C PHE A 54 -0.90 -13.41 4.09
N GLU A 55 -0.42 -13.17 5.29
CA GLU A 55 -0.69 -11.99 6.10
C GLU A 55 0.53 -11.06 6.12
N ILE A 56 0.32 -9.80 5.71
CA ILE A 56 1.33 -8.76 5.75
C ILE A 56 1.52 -8.27 7.20
N ARG A 57 2.78 -8.15 7.64
CA ARG A 57 3.14 -7.65 8.98
C ARG A 57 3.83 -6.30 9.00
N GLN A 58 4.15 -5.73 7.83
CA GLN A 58 4.80 -4.44 7.68
C GLN A 58 4.11 -3.57 6.62
N ASP A 59 3.95 -2.28 6.88
CA ASP A 59 3.20 -1.38 5.98
C ASP A 59 3.82 -1.25 4.59
N TRP A 60 5.15 -1.23 4.50
CA TRP A 60 5.86 -1.13 3.23
C TRP A 60 5.61 -2.34 2.31
N VAL A 61 5.28 -3.51 2.87
CA VAL A 61 4.94 -4.70 2.09
C VAL A 61 3.58 -4.52 1.40
N LYS A 62 2.66 -3.74 1.99
CA LYS A 62 1.36 -3.40 1.37
C LYS A 62 1.56 -2.67 0.04
N GLU A 63 2.66 -1.93 -0.10
CA GLU A 63 2.98 -1.21 -1.34
C GLU A 63 3.29 -2.12 -2.53
N LEU A 64 3.63 -3.40 -2.28
CA LEU A 64 3.83 -4.43 -3.31
C LEU A 64 2.52 -4.85 -3.99
N GLY A 65 1.36 -4.51 -3.41
CA GLY A 65 0.04 -4.68 -4.00
C GLY A 65 -0.59 -6.08 -3.85
N GLU A 66 -1.85 -6.19 -4.23
CA GLU A 66 -2.67 -7.41 -4.05
C GLU A 66 -2.09 -8.63 -4.77
N LYS A 67 -1.61 -8.45 -6.00
CA LYS A 67 -0.97 -9.52 -6.77
C LYS A 67 0.21 -10.16 -6.03
N TYR A 68 1.00 -9.36 -5.30
CA TYR A 68 2.08 -9.90 -4.50
C TYR A 68 1.55 -10.82 -3.38
N VAL A 69 0.47 -10.41 -2.71
CA VAL A 69 -0.17 -11.21 -1.65
C VAL A 69 -0.73 -12.52 -2.22
N GLU A 70 -1.35 -12.47 -3.40
CA GLU A 70 -1.84 -13.67 -4.10
C GLU A 70 -0.69 -14.64 -4.45
N ASP A 71 0.39 -14.12 -5.04
CA ASP A 71 1.55 -14.90 -5.44
C ASP A 71 2.26 -15.52 -4.21
N GLN A 72 2.40 -14.75 -3.11
CA GLN A 72 2.92 -15.27 -1.83
C GLN A 72 2.02 -16.36 -1.25
N THR A 73 0.69 -16.13 -1.22
CA THR A 73 -0.27 -17.11 -0.72
C THR A 73 -0.18 -18.42 -1.50
N LYS A 74 -0.07 -18.35 -2.83
CA LYS A 74 0.12 -19.53 -3.67
C LYS A 74 1.44 -20.24 -3.35
N SER A 75 2.54 -19.49 -3.23
CA SER A 75 3.84 -20.07 -2.88
C SER A 75 3.81 -20.79 -1.53
N PHE A 76 3.18 -20.21 -0.50
CA PHE A 76 3.04 -20.83 0.81
C PHE A 76 2.17 -22.10 0.80
N ARG A 77 1.15 -22.18 -0.07
CA ARG A 77 0.39 -23.41 -0.32
C ARG A 77 1.24 -24.51 -0.93
N ASP A 78 2.07 -24.15 -1.92
CA ASP A 78 3.01 -25.09 -2.54
C ASP A 78 4.05 -25.58 -1.51
N PHE A 79 4.54 -24.68 -0.64
CA PHE A 79 5.41 -25.06 0.48
C PHE A 79 4.72 -25.96 1.50
N THR A 80 3.46 -25.70 1.84
CA THR A 80 2.68 -26.56 2.74
C THR A 80 2.66 -28.00 2.22
N TRP A 81 2.36 -28.18 0.93
CA TRP A 81 2.37 -29.51 0.30
C TRP A 81 3.78 -30.12 0.28
N LYS A 82 4.80 -29.36 -0.14
CA LYS A 82 6.18 -29.85 -0.23
C LYS A 82 6.73 -30.28 1.12
N PHE A 83 6.49 -29.52 2.18
CA PHE A 83 6.91 -29.87 3.54
C PHE A 83 6.19 -31.10 4.05
N LYS A 84 4.89 -31.25 3.77
CA LYS A 84 4.12 -32.44 4.15
C LYS A 84 4.68 -33.71 3.52
N GLU A 85 4.96 -33.68 2.22
CA GLU A 85 5.56 -34.83 1.51
C GLU A 85 6.99 -35.11 2.01
N ASN A 86 7.80 -34.07 2.23
CA ASN A 86 9.15 -34.24 2.78
C ASN A 86 9.13 -34.83 4.18
N LEU A 87 8.27 -34.34 5.07
CA LEU A 87 8.14 -34.83 6.44
C LEU A 87 7.69 -36.30 6.44
N LYS A 88 6.68 -36.65 5.62
CA LYS A 88 6.23 -38.04 5.45
C LYS A 88 7.33 -38.96 4.93
N MET A 89 8.12 -38.48 3.97
CA MET A 89 9.25 -39.24 3.40
C MET A 89 10.35 -39.48 4.44
N ILE A 90 10.72 -38.46 5.21
CA ILE A 90 11.71 -38.57 6.30
C ILE A 90 11.22 -39.56 7.36
N MET A 91 9.98 -39.42 7.83
CA MET A 91 9.38 -40.34 8.80
C MET A 91 9.37 -41.79 8.29
N THR A 92 9.15 -42.00 6.99
CA THR A 92 9.16 -43.34 6.39
C THR A 92 10.57 -43.96 6.43
N GLU A 93 11.59 -43.20 6.03
CA GLU A 93 12.98 -43.67 6.08
C GLU A 93 13.45 -43.96 7.51
N PHE A 94 12.88 -43.26 8.50
CA PHE A 94 13.26 -43.41 9.91
C PHE A 94 12.37 -44.41 10.66
N TYR A 95 11.48 -45.11 9.96
CA TYR A 95 10.54 -46.06 10.55
C TYR A 95 9.67 -45.43 11.67
N GLN A 96 9.26 -44.18 11.45
CA GLN A 96 8.47 -43.32 12.34
C GLN A 96 7.05 -43.08 11.79
N THR A 97 6.42 -44.10 11.21
CA THR A 97 5.09 -43.98 10.57
C THR A 97 3.94 -44.38 11.50
N GLY A 98 2.75 -43.81 11.30
CA GLY A 98 1.55 -44.09 12.13
C GLY A 98 1.47 -43.19 13.36
N ASP A 99 0.93 -43.70 14.47
CA ASP A 99 0.73 -42.96 15.73
C ASP A 99 2.03 -42.84 16.56
N GLN A 100 3.20 -42.93 15.93
CA GLN A 100 4.51 -42.99 16.60
C GLN A 100 4.99 -41.65 17.18
N GLY A 101 4.13 -40.64 17.19
CA GLY A 101 4.37 -39.37 17.86
C GLY A 101 4.24 -38.16 16.92
N VAL A 102 4.60 -37.02 17.49
CA VAL A 102 4.65 -35.73 16.79
C VAL A 102 6.05 -35.56 16.24
N HIS A 103 6.15 -35.30 14.94
CA HIS A 103 7.40 -34.98 14.28
C HIS A 103 7.34 -33.60 13.65
N THR A 104 8.50 -32.95 13.55
CA THR A 104 8.61 -31.61 12.97
C THR A 104 9.73 -31.54 11.94
N LEU A 105 9.46 -30.84 10.83
CA LEU A 105 10.46 -30.45 9.85
C LEU A 105 10.50 -28.93 9.79
N GLN A 106 11.66 -28.37 10.10
CA GLN A 106 11.89 -26.93 10.10
C GLN A 106 12.89 -26.58 9.01
N GLN A 107 12.69 -25.48 8.31
CA GLN A 107 13.66 -24.93 7.37
C GLN A 107 13.91 -23.47 7.70
N MET A 108 15.19 -23.13 7.77
CA MET A 108 15.68 -21.76 7.79
C MET A 108 16.50 -21.54 6.53
N TYR A 109 16.06 -20.63 5.67
CA TYR A 109 16.77 -20.29 4.44
C TYR A 109 16.69 -18.80 4.17
N GLY A 110 17.66 -18.28 3.43
CA GLY A 110 17.75 -16.85 3.20
C GLY A 110 18.97 -16.46 2.41
N CYS A 111 18.99 -15.21 1.99
CA CYS A 111 20.10 -14.58 1.31
C CYS A 111 20.44 -13.25 1.97
N LYS A 112 21.67 -12.81 1.75
CA LYS A 112 22.19 -11.53 2.22
C LYS A 112 22.81 -10.78 1.06
N PHE A 113 22.77 -9.46 1.11
CA PHE A 113 23.64 -8.65 0.27
C PHE A 113 24.18 -7.44 1.03
N ASP A 114 25.40 -7.06 0.70
CA ASP A 114 26.04 -5.83 1.14
C ASP A 114 25.69 -4.70 0.17
N ASP A 115 25.10 -3.62 0.67
CA ASP A 115 24.62 -2.52 -0.17
C ASP A 115 25.73 -1.59 -0.71
N GLU A 116 26.96 -1.74 -0.24
CA GLU A 116 28.14 -1.05 -0.76
C GLU A 116 28.93 -1.90 -1.75
N THR A 117 29.28 -3.13 -1.33
CA THR A 117 30.15 -4.00 -2.15
C THR A 117 29.37 -4.81 -3.18
N GLY A 118 28.06 -4.96 -2.99
CA GLY A 118 27.21 -5.85 -3.79
C GLY A 118 27.47 -7.33 -3.55
N ALA A 119 28.33 -7.69 -2.58
CA ALA A 119 28.61 -9.07 -2.22
C ALA A 119 27.33 -9.75 -1.72
N THR A 120 27.10 -10.98 -2.15
CA THR A 120 25.91 -11.77 -1.79
C THR A 120 26.31 -13.06 -1.12
N ASP A 121 25.47 -13.56 -0.23
CA ASP A 121 25.60 -14.88 0.40
C ASP A 121 24.22 -15.51 0.58
N GLY A 122 24.16 -16.81 0.84
CA GLY A 122 22.92 -17.52 1.06
C GLY A 122 23.06 -18.83 1.80
N TYR A 123 21.97 -19.27 2.40
CA TYR A 123 21.90 -20.51 3.15
C TYR A 123 20.54 -21.17 3.04
N SER A 124 20.52 -22.49 3.22
CA SER A 124 19.31 -23.29 3.41
C SER A 124 19.65 -24.45 4.34
N GLN A 125 18.95 -24.52 5.47
CA GLN A 125 19.22 -25.46 6.54
C GLN A 125 17.91 -26.04 7.03
N PHE A 126 17.90 -27.36 7.23
CA PHE A 126 16.77 -28.09 7.78
C PHE A 126 17.10 -28.60 9.17
N GLY A 127 16.10 -28.54 10.05
CA GLY A 127 16.06 -29.22 11.33
C GLY A 127 14.95 -30.26 11.36
N TYR A 128 15.19 -31.38 12.03
CA TYR A 128 14.21 -32.45 12.24
C TYR A 128 14.10 -32.72 13.74
N ASP A 129 12.87 -32.67 14.26
CA ASP A 129 12.59 -32.81 15.71
C ASP A 129 13.46 -31.89 16.59
N GLY A 130 13.65 -30.65 16.15
CA GLY A 130 14.40 -29.62 16.85
C GLY A 130 15.93 -29.75 16.81
N ALA A 131 16.47 -30.72 16.06
CA ALA A 131 17.91 -30.92 15.89
C ALA A 131 18.36 -30.65 14.45
N ASP A 132 19.62 -30.19 14.29
CA ASP A 132 20.24 -30.03 12.97
C ASP A 132 20.15 -31.32 12.15
N PHE A 133 19.73 -31.19 10.89
CA PHE A 133 19.42 -32.32 10.03
C PHE A 133 20.23 -32.33 8.74
N ILE A 134 19.97 -31.38 7.84
CA ILE A 134 20.62 -31.29 6.52
C ILE A 134 20.81 -29.82 6.15
N ARG A 135 21.99 -29.44 5.66
CA ARG A 135 22.26 -28.07 5.19
C ARG A 135 22.86 -28.04 3.80
N LEU A 136 22.58 -27.00 3.03
CA LEU A 136 23.14 -26.82 1.69
C LEU A 136 24.58 -26.31 1.79
N ASP A 137 25.51 -26.99 1.13
CA ASP A 137 26.78 -26.39 0.73
C ASP A 137 26.54 -25.63 -0.58
N LEU A 138 26.29 -24.32 -0.46
CA LEU A 138 25.94 -23.46 -1.61
C LEU A 138 27.08 -23.42 -2.65
N LYS A 139 28.32 -23.38 -2.18
CA LYS A 139 29.51 -23.31 -3.04
C LYS A 139 29.61 -24.56 -3.90
N ASN A 140 29.56 -25.73 -3.28
CA ASN A 140 29.74 -27.01 -3.97
C ASN A 140 28.43 -27.60 -4.51
N THR A 141 27.27 -26.99 -4.21
CA THR A 141 25.94 -27.36 -4.72
C THR A 141 25.52 -28.79 -4.35
N TYR A 142 25.68 -29.15 -3.08
CA TYR A 142 25.18 -30.42 -2.54
C TYR A 142 24.74 -30.27 -1.08
N TRP A 143 23.96 -31.23 -0.59
CA TRP A 143 23.50 -31.27 0.78
C TRP A 143 24.50 -31.97 1.70
N VAL A 144 24.70 -31.43 2.89
CA VAL A 144 25.52 -31.97 3.97
C VAL A 144 24.59 -32.51 5.04
N ALA A 145 24.69 -33.81 5.34
CA ALA A 145 23.98 -34.45 6.44
C ALA A 145 24.67 -34.10 7.78
N ALA A 146 23.89 -33.71 8.78
CA ALA A 146 24.39 -33.44 10.14
C ALA A 146 24.63 -34.73 10.93
N LYS A 147 23.89 -35.80 10.61
CA LYS A 147 23.98 -37.11 11.26
C LYS A 147 23.94 -38.25 10.22
N PRO A 148 24.47 -39.45 10.53
CA PRO A 148 24.47 -40.59 9.61
C PRO A 148 23.08 -40.97 9.10
N GLU A 149 22.05 -40.87 9.93
CA GLU A 149 20.67 -41.18 9.59
C GLU A 149 20.14 -40.29 8.46
N ALA A 150 20.61 -39.03 8.37
CA ALA A 150 20.19 -38.09 7.34
C ALA A 150 20.86 -38.33 5.96
N GLU A 151 21.84 -39.25 5.86
CA GLU A 151 22.58 -39.50 4.62
C GLU A 151 21.67 -40.02 3.49
N ILE A 152 20.66 -40.83 3.82
CA ILE A 152 19.67 -41.34 2.85
C ILE A 152 18.86 -40.20 2.22
N ILE A 153 18.49 -39.19 3.01
CA ILE A 153 17.73 -38.03 2.54
C ILE A 153 18.63 -37.10 1.73
N LYS A 154 19.87 -36.88 2.18
CA LYS A 154 20.89 -36.17 1.39
C LYS A 154 21.05 -36.77 0.00
N GLN A 155 21.13 -38.10 -0.13
CA GLN A 155 21.25 -38.76 -1.42
C GLN A 155 20.04 -38.49 -2.33
N LYS A 156 18.81 -38.51 -1.77
CA LYS A 156 17.58 -38.22 -2.51
C LYS A 156 17.47 -36.75 -2.96
N TRP A 157 17.96 -35.82 -2.16
CA TRP A 157 17.89 -34.38 -2.46
C TRP A 157 19.08 -33.86 -3.27
N ASN A 158 20.20 -34.58 -3.29
CA ASN A 158 21.33 -34.22 -4.13
C ASN A 158 20.94 -34.25 -5.62
N GLY A 159 21.43 -33.27 -6.37
CA GLY A 159 21.07 -33.08 -7.78
C GLY A 159 20.03 -31.97 -7.95
N GLY A 160 18.79 -32.33 -8.28
CA GLY A 160 17.74 -31.37 -8.67
C GLY A 160 17.41 -30.34 -7.58
N GLU A 161 17.15 -30.80 -6.36
CA GLU A 161 16.77 -29.93 -5.24
C GLU A 161 17.95 -29.00 -4.85
N ALA A 162 19.18 -29.51 -4.79
CA ALA A 162 20.36 -28.69 -4.51
C ALA A 162 20.59 -27.59 -5.57
N LYS A 163 20.39 -27.92 -6.87
CA LYS A 163 20.49 -26.94 -7.96
C LYS A 163 19.38 -25.89 -7.90
N TYR A 164 18.15 -26.30 -7.60
CA TYR A 164 17.02 -25.39 -7.41
C TYR A 164 17.33 -24.36 -6.32
N TRP A 165 17.76 -24.81 -5.13
CA TRP A 165 18.06 -23.90 -4.03
C TRP A 165 19.22 -22.97 -4.33
N LYS A 166 20.26 -23.45 -5.03
CA LYS A 166 21.36 -22.57 -5.46
C LYS A 166 20.86 -21.42 -6.33
N ILE A 167 20.08 -21.74 -7.37
CA ILE A 167 19.52 -20.71 -8.27
C ILE A 167 18.64 -19.74 -7.49
N TYR A 168 17.74 -20.26 -6.65
CA TYR A 168 16.86 -19.43 -5.85
C TYR A 168 17.64 -18.48 -4.92
N LEU A 169 18.63 -19.00 -4.19
CA LEU A 169 19.40 -18.23 -3.20
C LEU A 169 20.31 -17.19 -3.86
N GLU A 170 20.94 -17.52 -4.99
CA GLU A 170 21.86 -16.62 -5.69
C GLU A 170 21.14 -15.59 -6.57
N GLN A 171 19.91 -15.87 -7.04
CA GLN A 171 19.19 -15.03 -7.99
C GLN A 171 17.89 -14.47 -7.41
N ASP A 172 16.86 -15.32 -7.27
CA ASP A 172 15.50 -14.88 -6.95
C ASP A 172 15.44 -14.20 -5.58
N CYS A 173 16.07 -14.80 -4.57
CA CYS A 173 16.12 -14.26 -3.22
C CYS A 173 16.80 -12.89 -3.21
N VAL A 174 17.98 -12.76 -3.83
CA VAL A 174 18.73 -11.49 -3.88
C VAL A 174 17.95 -10.42 -4.63
N TYR A 175 17.30 -10.78 -5.73
CA TYR A 175 16.43 -9.86 -6.49
C TYR A 175 15.29 -9.31 -5.63
N TRP A 176 14.57 -10.20 -4.94
CA TRP A 176 13.47 -9.80 -4.05
C TRP A 176 13.96 -9.02 -2.84
N LEU A 177 15.06 -9.43 -2.21
CA LEU A 177 15.66 -8.72 -1.07
C LEU A 177 16.04 -7.28 -1.44
N LYS A 178 16.68 -7.05 -2.58
CA LYS A 178 16.97 -5.68 -3.07
C LYS A 178 15.70 -4.86 -3.26
N LYS A 179 14.64 -5.47 -3.81
CA LYS A 179 13.34 -4.83 -3.97
C LYS A 179 12.73 -4.49 -2.61
N TYR A 180 12.71 -5.42 -1.65
CA TYR A 180 12.18 -5.20 -0.31
C TYR A 180 12.89 -4.06 0.42
N VAL A 181 14.22 -4.03 0.38
CA VAL A 181 15.01 -2.91 0.94
C VAL A 181 14.62 -1.58 0.31
N MET A 182 14.43 -1.53 -1.02
CA MET A 182 14.00 -0.31 -1.71
C MET A 182 12.60 0.13 -1.27
N TYR A 183 11.62 -0.78 -1.19
CA TYR A 183 10.27 -0.46 -0.74
C TYR A 183 10.24 -0.04 0.74
N GLY A 184 11.02 -0.70 1.60
CA GLY A 184 11.19 -0.32 3.00
C GLY A 184 11.71 1.10 3.14
N LYS A 185 12.81 1.44 2.44
CA LYS A 185 13.38 2.80 2.41
C LYS A 185 12.34 3.84 1.93
N ILE A 186 11.71 3.58 0.79
CA ILE A 186 10.69 4.50 0.22
C ILE A 186 9.51 4.69 1.16
N SER A 187 8.99 3.63 1.78
CA SER A 187 7.82 3.70 2.65
C SER A 187 8.11 4.39 3.98
N LEU A 188 9.31 4.19 4.56
CA LEU A 188 9.73 4.89 5.78
C LEU A 188 9.85 6.41 5.55
N ASP A 189 10.40 6.79 4.40
CA ASP A 189 10.60 8.20 4.02
C ASP A 189 9.35 8.84 3.40
N ARG A 190 8.40 8.05 2.91
CA ARG A 190 7.15 8.54 2.31
C ARG A 190 6.39 9.34 3.36
N LYS A 191 6.25 10.63 3.07
CA LYS A 191 5.48 11.60 3.85
C LYS A 191 4.60 12.37 2.89
N VAL A 192 3.29 12.25 3.05
CA VAL A 192 2.33 13.08 2.31
C VAL A 192 1.63 13.98 3.32
N PRO A 193 1.72 15.32 3.18
CA PRO A 193 1.12 16.24 4.13
C PRO A 193 -0.41 16.23 4.05
N PRO A 194 -1.10 16.37 5.20
CA PRO A 194 -2.55 16.41 5.24
C PRO A 194 -3.12 17.63 4.53
N GLN A 195 -4.23 17.43 3.84
CA GLN A 195 -5.11 18.48 3.37
C GLN A 195 -6.25 18.62 4.38
N VAL A 196 -6.50 19.85 4.83
CA VAL A 196 -7.49 20.16 5.86
C VAL A 196 -8.60 21.01 5.25
N SER A 197 -9.85 20.65 5.52
CA SER A 197 -11.04 21.41 5.12
C SER A 197 -12.04 21.46 6.26
N LEU A 198 -12.75 22.58 6.40
CA LEU A 198 -13.88 22.71 7.31
C LEU A 198 -15.17 22.49 6.53
N LEU A 199 -16.00 21.57 6.98
CA LEU A 199 -17.25 21.19 6.33
C LEU A 199 -18.40 21.46 7.30
N GLN A 200 -19.52 21.95 6.79
CA GLN A 200 -20.75 22.10 7.55
C GLN A 200 -21.93 21.84 6.62
N THR A 201 -22.96 21.14 7.07
CA THR A 201 -24.12 20.80 6.22
C THR A 201 -25.06 22.00 6.07
N ASP A 202 -25.33 22.68 7.18
CA ASP A 202 -26.14 23.89 7.32
C ASP A 202 -25.65 24.69 8.54
N PRO A 203 -26.02 25.96 8.70
CA PRO A 203 -25.46 26.81 9.75
C PRO A 203 -25.65 26.28 11.18
N SER A 204 -26.67 25.43 11.43
CA SER A 204 -26.96 24.85 12.74
C SER A 204 -26.33 23.48 12.98
N SER A 205 -25.76 22.86 11.93
CA SER A 205 -25.06 21.58 12.03
C SER A 205 -23.68 21.73 12.69
N PRO A 206 -23.15 20.67 13.34
CA PRO A 206 -21.77 20.63 13.79
C PRO A 206 -20.79 20.93 12.67
N VAL A 207 -19.66 21.56 13.03
CA VAL A 207 -18.57 21.81 12.07
C VAL A 207 -17.62 20.63 12.08
N VAL A 208 -17.31 20.11 10.90
CA VAL A 208 -16.41 18.98 10.73
C VAL A 208 -15.06 19.45 10.18
N CYS A 209 -13.99 19.22 10.94
CA CYS A 209 -12.64 19.30 10.41
C CYS A 209 -12.31 17.99 9.69
N HIS A 210 -12.33 18.01 8.36
CA HIS A 210 -11.99 16.87 7.51
C HIS A 210 -10.52 16.97 7.09
N VAL A 211 -9.76 15.93 7.42
CA VAL A 211 -8.34 15.80 7.12
C VAL A 211 -8.18 14.62 6.19
N THR A 212 -7.56 14.80 5.02
CA THR A 212 -7.41 13.75 4.02
C THR A 212 -6.09 13.86 3.26
N GLY A 213 -5.74 12.83 2.48
CA GLY A 213 -4.58 12.84 1.60
C GLY A 213 -3.24 12.70 2.33
N PHE A 214 -3.23 12.31 3.61
CA PHE A 214 -1.99 12.19 4.40
C PHE A 214 -1.45 10.76 4.42
N TYR A 215 -0.15 10.65 4.63
CA TYR A 215 0.53 9.38 4.88
C TYR A 215 1.79 9.62 5.73
N PRO A 216 2.04 8.81 6.77
CA PRO A 216 1.34 7.58 7.18
C PRO A 216 0.01 7.82 7.90
N ASP A 217 -0.66 6.75 8.32
CA ASP A 217 -1.99 6.74 8.94
C ASP A 217 -2.09 7.48 10.30
N LYS A 218 -0.98 7.61 11.02
CA LYS A 218 -0.96 8.27 12.32
C LYS A 218 -1.03 9.80 12.20
N VAL A 219 -2.25 10.33 12.35
CA VAL A 219 -2.56 11.76 12.49
C VAL A 219 -3.26 12.06 13.81
N MET A 220 -2.90 13.18 14.43
CA MET A 220 -3.59 13.74 15.59
C MET A 220 -4.42 14.95 15.16
N ILE A 221 -5.68 15.00 15.58
CA ILE A 221 -6.58 16.12 15.34
C ILE A 221 -7.13 16.56 16.68
N SER A 222 -6.99 17.84 17.01
CA SER A 222 -7.58 18.47 18.20
C SER A 222 -8.31 19.75 17.81
N TRP A 223 -9.25 20.17 18.65
CA TRP A 223 -9.85 21.49 18.57
C TRP A 223 -9.32 22.36 19.71
N GLN A 224 -9.14 23.64 19.44
CA GLN A 224 -8.78 24.64 20.44
C GLN A 224 -9.85 25.72 20.48
N LYS A 225 -10.15 26.22 21.68
CA LYS A 225 -10.98 27.40 21.93
C LYS A 225 -10.09 28.47 22.55
N ASP A 226 -9.94 29.59 21.86
CA ASP A 226 -9.08 30.73 22.27
C ASP A 226 -7.64 30.30 22.63
N GLY A 227 -7.11 29.32 21.88
CA GLY A 227 -5.76 28.78 22.04
C GLY A 227 -5.60 27.71 23.13
N GLN A 228 -6.67 27.30 23.81
CA GLN A 228 -6.65 26.20 24.78
C GLN A 228 -7.28 24.95 24.18
N ASP A 229 -6.69 23.78 24.45
CA ASP A 229 -7.20 22.51 23.97
C ASP A 229 -8.61 22.24 24.50
N LEU A 230 -9.51 21.88 23.58
CA LEU A 230 -10.90 21.60 23.83
C LEU A 230 -11.15 20.10 23.62
N HIS A 231 -11.59 19.44 24.68
CA HIS A 231 -11.96 18.02 24.65
C HIS A 231 -13.47 17.81 24.76
N GLU A 232 -14.18 18.74 25.39
CA GLU A 232 -15.65 18.75 25.48
C GLU A 232 -16.26 19.14 24.13
N ASP A 233 -17.40 18.56 23.77
CA ASP A 233 -18.11 18.80 22.51
C ASP A 233 -17.32 18.49 21.23
N VAL A 234 -16.27 17.67 21.34
CA VAL A 234 -15.45 17.22 20.22
C VAL A 234 -15.59 15.71 20.03
N ASP A 235 -15.84 15.30 18.80
CA ASP A 235 -15.96 13.89 18.40
C ASP A 235 -14.96 13.57 17.29
N VAL A 236 -13.89 12.85 17.65
CA VAL A 236 -12.82 12.48 16.71
C VAL A 236 -13.08 11.07 16.19
N GLY A 237 -13.31 10.95 14.88
CA GLY A 237 -13.53 9.68 14.21
C GLY A 237 -12.27 8.84 14.03
N GLU A 238 -12.45 7.61 13.57
CA GLU A 238 -11.36 6.70 13.21
C GLU A 238 -10.61 7.15 11.95
N THR A 239 -9.35 6.73 11.82
CA THR A 239 -8.59 6.90 10.58
C THR A 239 -9.09 5.88 9.54
N LEU A 240 -9.50 6.36 8.38
CA LEU A 240 -10.01 5.55 7.27
C LEU A 240 -9.02 5.59 6.09
N PRO A 241 -8.83 4.48 5.36
CA PRO A 241 -7.98 4.45 4.17
C PRO A 241 -8.68 5.08 2.95
N ASN A 242 -7.89 5.68 2.07
CA ASN A 242 -8.30 6.14 0.74
C ASN A 242 -7.85 5.14 -0.35
N HIS A 243 -8.47 5.23 -1.53
CA HIS A 243 -8.14 4.40 -2.70
C HIS A 243 -6.72 4.65 -3.25
N ASP A 244 -6.15 5.83 -3.00
CA ASP A 244 -4.82 6.26 -3.45
C ASP A 244 -3.70 5.94 -2.43
N ARG A 245 -3.98 5.06 -1.46
CA ARG A 245 -3.05 4.67 -0.38
C ARG A 245 -2.64 5.84 0.51
N THR A 246 -3.49 6.85 0.63
CA THR A 246 -3.43 7.85 1.70
C THR A 246 -4.53 7.57 2.73
N PHE A 247 -4.63 8.39 3.77
CA PHE A 247 -5.62 8.24 4.81
C PHE A 247 -6.47 9.51 4.96
N GLN A 248 -7.62 9.34 5.60
CA GLN A 248 -8.51 10.41 6.00
C GLN A 248 -9.01 10.23 7.43
N LYS A 249 -9.34 11.32 8.09
CA LYS A 249 -9.88 11.34 9.46
C LYS A 249 -10.70 12.61 9.66
N ARG A 250 -11.70 12.55 10.54
CA ARG A 250 -12.57 13.70 10.85
C ARG A 250 -12.62 14.01 12.34
N ALA A 251 -12.77 15.28 12.69
CA ALA A 251 -13.09 15.73 14.04
C ALA A 251 -14.26 16.70 13.99
N GLU A 252 -15.37 16.35 14.65
CA GLU A 252 -16.60 17.13 14.67
C GLU A 252 -16.64 18.01 15.94
N LEU A 253 -16.98 19.28 15.78
CA LEU A 253 -17.16 20.26 16.85
C LEU A 253 -18.66 20.57 17.01
N LYS A 254 -19.21 20.25 18.17
CA LYS A 254 -20.65 20.29 18.49
C LYS A 254 -21.01 21.55 19.30
N VAL A 255 -20.65 22.73 18.79
CA VAL A 255 -20.96 24.03 19.43
C VAL A 255 -22.00 24.81 18.64
N THR A 256 -22.72 25.70 19.32
CA THR A 256 -23.77 26.51 18.68
C THR A 256 -23.16 27.60 17.77
N PRO A 257 -23.87 28.05 16.71
CA PRO A 257 -23.40 29.12 15.83
C PRO A 257 -23.10 30.42 16.58
N GLU A 258 -23.89 30.73 17.60
CA GLU A 258 -23.69 31.89 18.45
C GLU A 258 -22.43 31.78 19.29
N GLU A 259 -22.03 30.57 19.68
CA GLU A 259 -20.83 30.34 20.49
C GLU A 259 -19.56 30.46 19.67
N TRP A 260 -19.48 29.79 18.51
CA TRP A 260 -18.26 29.86 17.72
C TRP A 260 -18.08 31.18 16.98
N LYS A 261 -19.13 32.00 16.82
CA LYS A 261 -18.99 33.40 16.38
C LYS A 261 -18.42 34.33 17.45
N LYS A 262 -18.46 33.94 18.72
CA LYS A 262 -17.96 34.74 19.86
C LYS A 262 -16.54 34.38 20.27
N ASN A 263 -16.11 33.15 20.02
CA ASN A 263 -14.81 32.64 20.44
C ASN A 263 -14.02 32.15 19.23
N GLN A 264 -12.71 32.09 19.33
CA GLN A 264 -11.87 31.61 18.24
C GLN A 264 -11.68 30.10 18.36
N PHE A 265 -12.32 29.35 17.47
CA PHE A 265 -12.10 27.91 17.36
C PHE A 265 -11.07 27.58 16.28
N THR A 266 -10.15 26.66 16.58
CA THR A 266 -9.11 26.22 15.64
C THR A 266 -9.01 24.70 15.63
N CYS A 267 -9.09 24.09 14.44
CA CYS A 267 -8.72 22.69 14.27
C CYS A 267 -7.20 22.60 14.09
N VAL A 268 -6.52 21.87 14.96
CA VAL A 268 -5.07 21.65 14.92
C VAL A 268 -4.81 20.23 14.46
N VAL A 269 -3.99 20.09 13.42
CA VAL A 269 -3.65 18.80 12.81
C VAL A 269 -2.14 18.59 12.89
N GLU A 270 -1.73 17.56 13.62
CA GLU A 270 -0.33 17.18 13.74
C GLU A 270 -0.08 15.87 12.99
N HIS A 271 0.95 15.87 12.16
CA HIS A 271 1.33 14.73 11.34
C HIS A 271 2.83 14.74 11.06
N LYS A 272 3.48 13.57 11.03
CA LYS A 272 4.95 13.45 10.90
C LYS A 272 5.55 14.02 9.60
N SER A 273 4.70 14.42 8.66
CA SER A 273 5.12 15.01 7.38
C SER A 273 5.66 16.42 7.49
N GLY A 274 5.33 17.16 8.57
CA GLY A 274 5.72 18.56 8.69
C GLY A 274 5.18 19.21 9.96
N ASP A 275 5.17 20.54 9.96
CA ASP A 275 4.70 21.34 11.08
C ASP A 275 3.17 21.23 11.26
N PRO A 276 2.66 21.45 12.50
CA PRO A 276 1.24 21.45 12.77
C PRO A 276 0.45 22.42 11.88
N ILE A 277 -0.69 21.96 11.34
CA ILE A 277 -1.60 22.79 10.55
C ILE A 277 -2.68 23.35 11.47
N HIS A 278 -2.82 24.68 11.48
CA HIS A 278 -3.84 25.39 12.24
C HIS A 278 -4.95 25.91 11.31
N MET A 279 -6.11 25.26 11.34
CA MET A 279 -7.28 25.65 10.57
C MET A 279 -8.27 26.41 11.46
N ILE A 280 -8.15 27.74 11.45
CA ILE A 280 -9.05 28.64 12.18
C ILE A 280 -10.45 28.57 11.55
N LEU A 281 -11.46 28.36 12.39
CA LEU A 281 -12.86 28.35 12.01
C LEU A 281 -13.31 29.76 11.61
N ASN A 282 -13.73 29.90 10.36
CA ASN A 282 -14.26 31.13 9.78
C ASN A 282 -15.31 30.74 8.72
N GLU A 283 -16.43 31.47 8.65
CA GLU A 283 -17.51 31.26 7.67
C GLU A 283 -16.98 31.13 6.23
N GLU A 284 -16.00 31.97 5.83
CA GLU A 284 -15.42 31.95 4.48
C GLU A 284 -14.64 30.66 4.15
N LYS A 285 -14.19 29.93 5.18
CA LYS A 285 -13.42 28.68 5.02
C LYS A 285 -14.30 27.44 5.11
N ILE A 286 -15.55 27.59 5.54
CA ILE A 286 -16.51 26.49 5.63
C ILE A 286 -17.02 26.16 4.23
N ARG A 287 -16.91 24.88 3.84
CA ARG A 287 -17.53 24.37 2.62
C ARG A 287 -18.88 23.74 2.97
N THR A 288 -19.93 24.25 2.35
CA THR A 288 -21.32 23.85 2.61
C THR A 288 -21.96 23.35 1.33
N ASN A 289 -22.60 22.18 1.38
CA ASN A 289 -23.33 21.60 0.25
C ASN A 289 -24.81 21.99 0.20
N SER A 290 -25.27 22.85 1.11
CA SER A 290 -26.62 23.40 1.06
C SER A 290 -26.80 24.09 -0.30
N ALA A 291 -27.68 23.57 -1.14
CA ALA A 291 -28.14 24.25 -2.33
C ALA A 291 -28.63 25.63 -1.90
N GLY A 292 -27.84 26.66 -2.17
CA GLY A 292 -28.19 28.01 -1.77
C GLY A 292 -29.50 28.38 -2.44
N THR A 293 -30.56 28.52 -1.65
CA THR A 293 -31.61 29.52 -1.88
C THR A 293 -30.97 30.91 -1.68
N GLY A 294 -29.99 31.22 -2.52
CA GLY A 294 -29.26 32.48 -2.54
C GLY A 294 -29.85 33.38 -3.59
N ALA A 295 -30.79 34.23 -3.20
CA ALA A 295 -31.12 35.43 -3.93
C ALA A 295 -29.88 36.34 -4.01
N SER A 296 -29.05 36.17 -5.05
CA SER A 296 -28.09 37.18 -5.56
C SER A 296 -27.34 36.64 -6.78
N SER A 297 -28.00 36.66 -7.94
CA SER A 297 -27.41 37.11 -9.21
C SER A 297 -28.49 37.16 -10.29
N MET A 298 -29.48 38.02 -10.09
CA MET A 298 -30.41 38.37 -11.16
C MET A 298 -29.96 39.72 -11.77
N VAL A 299 -28.77 39.72 -12.37
CA VAL A 299 -28.51 40.63 -13.49
C VAL A 299 -28.75 39.80 -14.75
N ALA A 300 -30.03 39.52 -15.01
CA ALA A 300 -30.44 39.21 -16.37
C ALA A 300 -30.10 40.47 -17.19
N ILE A 301 -29.18 40.34 -18.14
CA ILE A 301 -28.96 41.36 -19.17
C ILE A 301 -29.89 40.98 -20.32
N PRO A 302 -31.16 41.46 -20.37
CA PRO A 302 -32.09 41.12 -21.45
C PRO A 302 -31.61 41.62 -22.82
N GLY A 303 -30.59 42.49 -22.88
CA GLY A 303 -30.04 43.02 -24.11
C GLY A 303 -29.22 42.03 -24.95
N ILE A 304 -28.54 41.06 -24.33
CA ILE A 304 -27.62 40.17 -25.07
C ILE A 304 -28.39 39.08 -25.82
N ILE A 305 -29.42 38.50 -25.20
CA ILE A 305 -30.24 37.45 -25.83
C ILE A 305 -31.08 38.04 -26.97
N ALA A 306 -31.67 39.23 -26.78
CA ALA A 306 -32.40 39.92 -27.85
C ALA A 306 -31.48 40.26 -29.04
N GLY A 307 -30.25 40.74 -28.77
CA GLY A 307 -29.27 41.04 -29.80
C GLY A 307 -28.85 39.81 -30.62
N LEU A 308 -28.65 38.66 -29.96
CA LEU A 308 -28.28 37.41 -30.64
C LEU A 308 -29.42 36.86 -31.50
N VAL A 309 -30.67 36.98 -31.06
CA VAL A 309 -31.84 36.56 -31.86
C VAL A 309 -32.01 37.45 -33.09
N VAL A 310 -31.84 38.77 -32.97
CA VAL A 310 -31.92 39.69 -34.11
C VAL A 310 -30.78 39.42 -35.10
N ALA A 311 -29.54 39.21 -34.60
CA ALA A 311 -28.40 38.89 -35.46
C ALA A 311 -28.59 37.57 -36.22
N ALA A 312 -29.13 36.53 -35.55
CA ALA A 312 -29.45 35.26 -36.19
C ALA A 312 -30.53 35.42 -37.27
N LEU A 313 -31.58 36.20 -37.01
CA LEU A 313 -32.63 36.47 -38.00
C LEU A 313 -32.10 37.27 -39.21
N CYS A 314 -31.22 38.25 -38.99
CA CYS A 314 -30.55 38.97 -40.08
C CYS A 314 -29.67 38.05 -40.94
N LEU A 315 -28.93 37.13 -40.31
CA LEU A 315 -28.11 36.15 -41.04
C LEU A 315 -28.97 35.21 -41.89
N ILE A 316 -30.11 34.74 -41.37
CA ILE A 316 -31.05 33.91 -42.12
C ILE A 316 -31.60 34.67 -43.34
N ALA A 317 -31.99 35.94 -43.18
CA ALA A 317 -32.48 36.75 -44.30
C ALA A 317 -31.41 36.97 -45.39
N VAL A 318 -30.15 37.19 -45.00
CA VAL A 318 -29.03 37.31 -45.95
C VAL A 318 -28.80 36.00 -46.70
N VAL A 319 -28.81 34.86 -46.01
CA VAL A 319 -28.65 33.54 -46.64
C VAL A 319 -29.77 33.26 -47.64
N VAL A 320 -31.03 33.55 -47.28
CA VAL A 320 -32.18 33.39 -48.18
C VAL A 320 -32.04 34.30 -49.40
N GLY A 321 -31.65 35.56 -49.21
CA GLY A 321 -31.40 36.52 -50.29
C GLY A 321 -30.31 36.04 -51.26
N VAL A 322 -29.18 35.56 -50.73
CA VAL A 322 -28.07 35.01 -51.53
C VAL A 322 -28.53 33.77 -52.31
N VAL A 323 -29.26 32.84 -51.67
CA VAL A 323 -29.77 31.64 -52.34
C VAL A 323 -30.75 32.00 -53.46
N MET A 324 -31.62 32.99 -53.27
CA MET A 324 -32.54 33.46 -54.32
C MET A 324 -31.78 34.10 -55.50
N VAL A 325 -30.75 34.91 -55.24
CA VAL A 325 -29.93 35.52 -56.30
C VAL A 325 -29.11 34.48 -57.07
N VAL A 326 -28.54 33.49 -56.38
CA VAL A 326 -27.82 32.37 -57.00
C VAL A 326 -28.78 31.53 -57.85
N LYS A 327 -29.99 31.23 -57.34
CA LYS A 327 -31.00 30.46 -58.08
C LYS A 327 -31.51 31.23 -59.32
N ARG A 328 -31.63 32.56 -59.23
CA ARG A 328 -32.02 33.43 -60.37
C ARG A 328 -30.92 33.48 -61.44
N ARG A 329 -29.65 33.56 -61.05
CA ARG A 329 -28.49 33.51 -61.97
C ARG A 329 -28.26 32.13 -62.61
N SER A 330 -28.68 31.05 -61.95
CA SER A 330 -28.64 29.70 -62.52
C SER A 330 -29.77 29.44 -63.53
N GLY A 331 -30.94 30.06 -63.33
CA GLY A 331 -32.05 30.02 -64.30
C GLY A 331 -31.76 30.77 -65.61
N GLU A 332 -31.08 31.92 -65.54
CA GLU A 332 -30.72 32.70 -66.74
C GLU A 332 -29.61 32.04 -67.58
N ARG A 333 -28.79 31.14 -67.01
CA ARG A 333 -27.74 30.43 -67.72
C ARG A 333 -28.25 29.20 -68.50
N CYS A 334 -29.34 28.58 -68.08
CA CYS A 334 -29.99 27.49 -68.83
C CYS A 334 -30.79 27.96 -70.06
N SER A 335 -31.24 29.22 -70.10
CA SER A 335 -32.01 29.73 -71.25
C SER A 335 -31.15 30.15 -72.45
N LYS A 336 -29.81 30.25 -72.31
CA LYS A 336 -28.90 30.68 -73.40
C LYS A 336 -28.15 29.54 -74.08
N GLN A 337 -28.52 28.28 -73.81
CA GLN A 337 -27.89 27.10 -74.44
C GLN A 337 -28.83 26.30 -75.35
N HIS A 338 -30.06 26.77 -75.57
CA HIS A 338 -31.03 26.21 -76.53
C HIS A 338 -31.69 27.31 -77.37
N GLN A 339 -30.89 28.14 -78.05
CA GLN A 339 -31.35 28.87 -79.22
C GLN A 339 -30.24 28.92 -80.28
#